data_AF-A0A8T4SHH8-F1
#
_entry.id   AF-A0A8T4SHH8-F1
#
_cell.length_a   1.000
_cell.length_b   1.000
_cell.length_c   1.000
_cell.angle_alpha   90.00
_cell.angle_beta   90.00
_cell.angle_gamma   90.00
#
_symmetry.space_group_name_H-M   'P 1'
#
loop_
_entity.id
_entity.type
_entity.pdbx_description
1 polymer ?
#
loop_
_entity_poly.entity_id
_entity_poly.type
_entity_poly.pdbx_seq_one_letter_code
_entity_poly.pdbx_strand_id
1 'polypeptide(L)'
;MYGLLKKFGTWGELHEESELLALEAERLRGIDSNQSIVLYAQAAVKEEEVLDHIPREGSTQQFYEAVVVSAAALYFKGRDYAGSQRIIDNHSPNLRLPYFKKGLEEVVEALMKMN
;
A
#
# COMPACT_ATOMS: atom_id res chain seq x y z
N MET A 1 -0.67 3.39 -17.19
CA MET A 1 0.74 3.05 -16.89
C MET A 1 0.80 1.55 -16.67
N TYR A 2 0.32 0.77 -17.65
CA TYR A 2 0.01 -0.65 -17.42
C TYR A 2 1.18 -1.55 -17.81
N GLY A 3 1.47 -2.55 -16.99
CA GLY A 3 2.51 -3.56 -17.19
C GLY A 3 3.92 -3.16 -16.76
N LEU A 4 4.12 -1.93 -16.25
CA LEU A 4 5.46 -1.47 -15.86
C LEU A 4 5.99 -2.16 -14.60
N LEU A 5 5.10 -2.58 -13.71
CA LEU A 5 5.47 -3.18 -12.43
C LEU A 5 5.60 -4.69 -12.50
N LYS A 6 5.03 -5.36 -13.52
CA LYS A 6 5.14 -6.82 -13.72
C LYS A 6 6.57 -7.34 -13.76
N LYS A 7 7.53 -6.50 -14.17
CA LYS A 7 8.96 -6.83 -14.15
C LYS A 7 9.52 -7.10 -12.74
N PHE A 8 8.80 -6.68 -11.70
CA PHE A 8 9.12 -6.92 -10.29
C PHE A 8 8.44 -8.19 -9.74
N GLY A 9 7.87 -9.03 -10.61
CA GLY A 9 7.23 -10.29 -10.23
C GLY A 9 5.87 -10.08 -9.57
N THR A 10 5.46 -11.05 -8.76
CA THR A 10 4.13 -11.11 -8.11
C THR A 10 3.83 -9.87 -7.27
N TRP A 11 4.84 -9.28 -6.61
CA TRP A 11 4.71 -8.01 -5.89
C TRP A 11 4.15 -6.90 -6.81
N GLY A 12 4.76 -6.72 -7.98
CA GLY A 12 4.39 -5.65 -8.90
C GLY A 12 3.06 -5.90 -9.58
N GLU A 13 2.69 -7.16 -9.81
CA GLU A 13 1.38 -7.54 -10.32
C GLU A 13 0.26 -7.18 -9.34
N LEU A 14 0.42 -7.59 -8.06
CA LEU A 14 -0.56 -7.31 -7.02
C LEU A 14 -0.69 -5.80 -6.73
N HIS A 15 0.41 -5.06 -6.73
CA HIS A 15 0.39 -3.61 -6.55
C HIS A 15 -0.35 -2.90 -7.69
N GLU A 16 -0.12 -3.33 -8.94
CA GLU A 16 -0.80 -2.77 -10.11
C GLU A 16 -2.30 -3.10 -10.12
N GLU A 17 -2.69 -4.31 -9.68
CA GLU A 17 -4.09 -4.70 -9.49
C GLU A 17 -4.79 -3.84 -8.42
N SER A 18 -4.12 -3.62 -7.28
CA SER A 18 -4.57 -2.72 -6.23
C SER A 18 -4.81 -1.29 -6.77
N GLU A 19 -3.88 -0.77 -7.57
CA GLU A 19 -4.02 0.55 -8.21
C GLU A 19 -5.23 0.65 -9.14
N LEU A 20 -5.43 -0.36 -9.97
CA LEU A 20 -6.56 -0.44 -10.89
C LEU A 20 -7.89 -0.39 -10.17
N LEU A 21 -8.04 -1.17 -9.10
CA LEU A 21 -9.24 -1.22 -8.28
C LEU A 21 -9.52 0.13 -7.62
N ALA A 22 -8.48 0.77 -7.07
CA ALA A 22 -8.61 2.07 -6.42
C ALA A 22 -8.97 3.21 -7.39
N LEU A 23 -8.40 3.22 -8.58
CA LEU A 23 -8.73 4.20 -9.62
C LEU A 23 -10.20 4.06 -10.05
N GLU A 24 -10.67 2.83 -10.21
CA GLU A 24 -12.08 2.58 -10.55
C GLU A 24 -13.01 2.93 -9.37
N ALA A 25 -12.59 2.67 -8.14
CA ALA A 25 -13.32 3.08 -6.95
C ALA A 25 -13.49 4.61 -6.86
N GLU A 26 -12.44 5.39 -7.11
CA GLU A 26 -12.55 6.86 -7.10
C GLU A 26 -13.44 7.36 -8.25
N ARG A 27 -13.37 6.73 -9.43
CA ARG A 27 -14.25 7.04 -10.57
C ARG A 27 -15.73 6.86 -10.19
N LEU A 28 -16.05 5.82 -9.41
CA LEU A 28 -17.40 5.50 -8.98
C LEU A 28 -17.85 6.25 -7.72
N ARG A 29 -16.97 6.92 -6.98
CA ARG A 29 -17.28 7.51 -5.67
C ARG A 29 -18.50 8.43 -5.65
N GLY A 30 -18.70 9.22 -6.70
CA GLY A 30 -19.86 10.12 -6.84
C GLY A 30 -21.03 9.56 -7.65
N ILE A 31 -20.92 8.33 -8.16
CA ILE A 31 -21.88 7.70 -9.07
C ILE A 31 -22.54 6.49 -8.40
N ASP A 32 -21.72 5.60 -7.86
CA ASP A 32 -22.11 4.40 -7.13
C ASP A 32 -21.19 4.23 -5.91
N SER A 33 -21.61 4.85 -4.80
CA SER A 33 -20.84 4.84 -3.55
C SER A 33 -20.66 3.44 -2.98
N ASN A 34 -21.63 2.54 -3.18
CA ASN A 34 -21.55 1.18 -2.65
C ASN A 34 -20.50 0.38 -3.39
N GLN A 35 -20.52 0.44 -4.73
CA GLN A 35 -19.50 -0.22 -5.55
C GLN A 35 -18.12 0.39 -5.32
N SER A 36 -18.02 1.71 -5.13
CA SER A 36 -16.78 2.41 -4.78
C SER A 36 -16.16 1.85 -3.48
N ILE A 37 -16.96 1.68 -2.42
CA ILE A 37 -16.49 1.11 -1.14
C ILE A 37 -15.97 -0.33 -1.34
N VAL A 38 -16.70 -1.16 -2.09
CA VAL A 38 -16.30 -2.55 -2.35
C VAL A 38 -14.97 -2.60 -3.09
N LEU A 39 -14.79 -1.77 -4.12
CA LEU A 39 -13.54 -1.72 -4.89
C LEU A 39 -12.36 -1.22 -4.05
N TYR A 40 -12.59 -0.23 -3.17
CA TYR A 40 -11.56 0.20 -2.23
C TYR A 40 -11.15 -0.90 -1.26
N ALA A 41 -12.10 -1.68 -0.75
CA ALA A 41 -11.79 -2.84 0.09
C ALA A 41 -11.01 -3.92 -0.68
N GLN A 42 -11.35 -4.18 -1.95
CA GLN A 42 -10.60 -5.12 -2.79
C GLN A 42 -9.19 -4.63 -3.08
N ALA A 43 -9.01 -3.33 -3.35
CA ALA A 43 -7.69 -2.72 -3.51
C ALA A 43 -6.84 -2.92 -2.24
N ALA A 44 -7.44 -2.69 -1.07
CA ALA A 44 -6.78 -2.91 0.21
C ALA A 44 -6.32 -4.37 0.39
N VAL A 45 -7.19 -5.35 0.12
CA VAL A 45 -6.83 -6.77 0.22
C VAL A 45 -5.66 -7.11 -0.72
N LYS A 46 -5.67 -6.60 -1.95
CA LYS A 46 -4.57 -6.82 -2.89
C LYS A 46 -3.26 -6.22 -2.39
N GLU A 47 -3.31 -5.03 -1.83
CA GLU A 47 -2.14 -4.37 -1.26
C GLU A 47 -1.62 -5.07 0.02
N GLU A 48 -2.49 -5.73 0.80
CA GLU A 48 -2.03 -6.60 1.88
C GLU A 48 -1.31 -7.85 1.33
N GLU A 49 -1.82 -8.47 0.27
CA GLU A 49 -1.16 -9.61 -0.41
C GLU A 49 0.23 -9.22 -0.96
N VAL A 50 0.42 -7.96 -1.38
CA VAL A 50 1.72 -7.44 -1.85
C VAL A 50 2.84 -7.69 -0.81
N LEU A 51 2.53 -7.58 0.47
CA LEU A 51 3.51 -7.70 1.56
C LEU A 51 4.16 -9.08 1.65
N ASP A 52 3.40 -10.13 1.35
CA ASP A 52 3.88 -11.52 1.36
C ASP A 52 4.82 -11.80 0.18
N HIS A 53 4.72 -10.98 -0.87
CA HIS A 53 5.48 -11.12 -2.11
C HIS A 53 6.61 -10.12 -2.27
N ILE A 54 6.88 -9.25 -1.28
CA ILE A 54 7.99 -8.31 -1.34
C ILE A 54 9.31 -9.08 -1.57
N PRO A 55 10.07 -8.78 -2.63
CA PRO A 55 11.31 -9.47 -2.94
C PRO A 55 12.29 -9.41 -1.78
N ARG A 56 12.59 -10.55 -1.15
CA ARG A 56 13.56 -10.66 -0.05
C ARG A 56 15.01 -10.73 -0.53
N GLU A 57 15.20 -10.92 -1.83
CA GLU A 57 16.50 -11.00 -2.49
C GLU A 57 17.05 -9.59 -2.84
N GLY A 58 16.25 -8.54 -2.64
CA GLY A 58 16.67 -7.14 -2.82
C GLY A 58 17.44 -6.58 -1.63
N SER A 59 17.92 -5.34 -1.77
CA SER A 59 18.52 -4.63 -0.63
C SER A 59 17.46 -4.38 0.46
N THR A 60 17.90 -4.27 1.72
CA THR A 60 17.02 -3.87 2.84
C THR A 60 16.23 -2.58 2.53
N GLN A 61 16.81 -1.70 1.70
CA GLN A 61 16.15 -0.47 1.25
C GLN A 61 15.03 -0.72 0.24
N GLN A 62 15.19 -1.64 -0.71
CA GLN A 62 14.11 -2.00 -1.65
C GLN A 62 12.94 -2.65 -0.93
N PHE A 63 13.22 -3.49 0.06
CA PHE A 63 12.19 -4.05 0.94
C PHE A 63 11.45 -2.93 1.70
N TYR A 64 12.18 -1.96 2.25
CA TYR A 64 11.58 -0.82 2.93
C TYR A 64 10.69 0.02 2.01
N GLU A 65 11.20 0.40 0.83
CA GLU A 65 10.46 1.21 -0.14
C GLU A 65 9.17 0.51 -0.56
N ALA A 66 9.19 -0.81 -0.75
CA ALA A 66 8.00 -1.60 -1.04
C ALA A 66 6.97 -1.55 0.11
N VAL A 67 7.41 -1.72 1.38
CA VAL A 67 6.52 -1.61 2.55
C VAL A 67 5.93 -0.21 2.68
N VAL A 68 6.73 0.85 2.46
CA VAL A 68 6.27 2.25 2.51
C VAL A 68 5.20 2.50 1.45
N VAL A 69 5.47 2.08 0.22
CA VAL A 69 4.57 2.27 -0.91
C VAL A 69 3.26 1.53 -0.66
N SER A 70 3.31 0.30 -0.12
CA SER A 70 2.10 -0.47 0.20
C SER A 70 1.30 0.11 1.36
N ALA A 71 1.96 0.55 2.43
CA ALA A 71 1.27 1.23 3.54
C ALA A 71 0.62 2.55 3.09
N ALA A 72 1.32 3.35 2.27
CA ALA A 72 0.76 4.58 1.70
C ALA A 72 -0.38 4.28 0.71
N ALA A 73 -0.26 3.21 -0.07
CA ALA A 73 -1.32 2.75 -0.97
C ALA A 73 -2.58 2.38 -0.19
N LEU A 74 -2.48 1.58 0.88
CA LEU A 74 -3.64 1.27 1.73
C LEU A 74 -4.31 2.50 2.32
N TYR A 75 -3.52 3.49 2.71
CA TYR A 75 -4.02 4.71 3.30
C TYR A 75 -4.80 5.55 2.29
N PHE A 76 -4.16 5.89 1.16
CA PHE A 76 -4.73 6.80 0.17
C PHE A 76 -5.75 6.13 -0.73
N LYS A 77 -5.48 4.88 -1.11
CA LYS A 77 -6.25 4.11 -2.06
C LYS A 77 -7.33 3.34 -1.30
N GLY A 78 -6.97 2.45 -0.38
CA GLY A 78 -7.96 1.63 0.34
C GLY A 78 -8.85 2.39 1.33
N ARG A 79 -8.48 3.62 1.70
CA ARG A 79 -9.02 4.33 2.88
C ARG A 79 -8.97 3.48 4.14
N ASP A 80 -8.04 2.52 4.17
CA ASP A 80 -7.87 1.59 5.28
C ASP A 80 -6.73 2.09 6.17
N TYR A 81 -7.09 3.05 7.02
CA TYR A 81 -6.22 3.64 8.02
C TYR A 81 -5.67 2.57 9.00
N ALA A 82 -6.54 1.65 9.40
CA ALA A 82 -6.18 0.60 10.35
C ALA A 82 -5.22 -0.41 9.71
N GLY A 83 -5.49 -0.82 8.46
CA GLY A 83 -4.60 -1.68 7.67
C GLY A 83 -3.23 -1.04 7.45
N SER A 84 -3.20 0.24 7.09
CA SER A 84 -1.94 1.00 6.90
C SER A 84 -1.10 1.02 8.18
N GLN A 85 -1.71 1.32 9.33
CA GLN A 85 -1.00 1.32 10.61
C GLN A 85 -0.51 -0.08 10.99
N ARG A 86 -1.33 -1.12 10.76
CA ARG A 86 -0.98 -2.51 11.06
C ARG A 86 0.27 -2.97 10.30
N ILE A 87 0.41 -2.55 9.04
CA ILE A 87 1.58 -2.87 8.21
C ILE A 87 2.82 -2.20 8.75
N ILE A 88 2.70 -0.93 9.14
CA ILE A 88 3.79 -0.24 9.80
C ILE A 88 4.19 -1.00 11.07
N ASP A 89 3.24 -1.31 11.95
CA ASP A 89 3.55 -1.96 13.23
C ASP A 89 4.15 -3.36 13.06
N ASN A 90 3.70 -4.12 12.05
CA ASN A 90 4.16 -5.50 11.82
C ASN A 90 5.50 -5.56 11.07
N HIS A 91 5.78 -4.62 10.17
CA HIS A 91 6.96 -4.67 9.30
C HIS A 91 8.07 -3.70 9.73
N SER A 92 7.74 -2.64 10.47
CA SER A 92 8.69 -1.69 11.07
C SER A 92 9.74 -2.34 12.00
N PRO A 93 9.40 -3.34 12.85
CA PRO A 93 10.39 -4.04 13.67
C PRO A 93 11.46 -4.79 12.85
N ASN A 94 11.14 -5.16 11.61
CA ASN A 94 12.07 -5.82 10.69
C ASN A 94 12.97 -4.80 9.96
N LEU A 95 12.68 -3.50 10.06
CA LEU A 95 13.53 -2.44 9.56
C LEU A 95 14.70 -2.24 10.52
N ARG A 96 15.85 -2.84 10.18
CA ARG A 96 17.10 -2.72 10.96
C ARG A 96 17.66 -1.29 11.08
N LEU A 97 17.04 -0.30 10.44
CA LEU A 97 17.49 1.08 10.40
C LEU A 97 16.43 2.03 11.01
N PRO A 98 16.70 2.63 12.18
CA PRO A 98 15.78 3.54 12.86
C PRO A 98 15.29 4.73 12.01
N TYR A 99 16.09 5.18 11.04
CA TYR A 99 15.74 6.26 10.10
C TYR A 99 14.49 5.93 9.27
N PHE A 100 14.40 4.69 8.80
CA PHE A 100 13.31 4.23 7.95
C PHE A 100 12.03 4.02 8.75
N LYS A 101 12.12 3.47 9.96
CA LYS A 101 10.98 3.43 10.90
C LYS A 101 10.39 4.83 11.15
N LYS A 102 11.26 5.81 11.47
CA LYS A 102 10.84 7.19 11.74
C LYS A 102 10.20 7.86 10.51
N GLY A 103 10.77 7.66 9.33
CA GLY A 103 10.20 8.17 8.08
C GLY A 103 8.82 7.58 7.76
N LEU A 104 8.61 6.29 8.06
CA LEU A 104 7.33 5.60 7.89
C LEU A 104 6.26 6.13 8.87
N GLU A 105 6.64 6.30 10.13
CA GLU A 105 5.80 6.88 11.18
C GLU A 105 5.46 8.35 10.87
N GLU A 106 6.43 9.13 10.39
CA GLU A 106 6.24 10.52 9.96
C GLU A 106 5.31 10.62 8.75
N VAL A 107 5.43 9.70 7.79
CA VAL A 107 4.48 9.60 6.67
C VAL A 107 3.09 9.33 7.22
N VAL A 108 2.87 8.30 8.04
CA VAL A 108 1.52 8.03 8.56
C VAL A 108 0.98 9.11 9.49
N GLU A 109 1.81 9.76 10.32
CA GLU A 109 1.38 10.92 11.09
C GLU A 109 0.99 12.11 10.20
N ALA A 110 1.79 12.42 9.18
CA ALA A 110 1.48 13.48 8.23
C ALA A 110 0.18 13.16 7.50
N LEU A 111 0.00 11.90 7.13
CA LEU A 111 -1.22 11.39 6.52
C LEU A 111 -2.43 11.60 7.45
N MET A 112 -2.38 11.17 8.71
CA MET A 112 -3.47 11.36 9.68
C MET A 112 -3.87 12.82 9.88
N LYS A 113 -2.91 13.75 9.80
CA LYS A 113 -3.12 15.20 9.97
C LYS A 113 -3.75 15.90 8.76
N MET A 114 -3.89 15.21 7.62
CA MET A 114 -4.51 15.76 6.40
C MET A 114 -6.04 15.50 6.31
N ASN A 115 -6.61 14.77 7.27
CA ASN A 115 -8.06 14.67 7.51
C ASN A 115 -8.54 15.76 8.48
#